data_AF-A0A2M9EUC1-F1
#
_entry.id   AF-A0A2M9EUC1-F1
#
_cell.length_a   1.000
_cell.length_b   1.000
_cell.length_c   1.000
_cell.angle_alpha   90.00
_cell.angle_beta   90.00
_cell.angle_gamma   90.00
#
_symmetry.space_group_name_H-M   'P 1'
#
loop_
_entity.id
_entity.type
_entity.pdbx_description
1 polymer ?
#
loop_
_entity_poly.entity_id
_entity_poly.type
_entity_poly.pdbx_seq_one_letter_code
_entity_poly.pdbx_strand_id
1 'polypeptide(L)'
;MNEIKLPVHIQALLACWKDFADRYADLPPPLPVVEVELHLDELAGLLPFAEEQFKWLQDWNRRLVRWASQSLAERLAQPDTPEQVMWFTAAKIGDFADELVYQREVLKVHFQGDAAGMSALAARLDVLCHVLLRKLLDFAADIGAAMTPEALAAATRQDGQLALEFTLSLGCDEGIEQLRQWLEAQQKAVNIQEFSAADWLFVAVVLIGTFLFLVRFGSEGVFYLIVAILAIAALVFIIRYPLLVLLAIIFGVGIGS
;
A
#
# COMPACT_ATOMS: atom_id res chain seq x y z
N MET A 1 -7.06 -36.95 -39.87
CA MET A 1 -7.17 -35.82 -38.93
C MET A 1 -6.15 -34.79 -39.37
N ASN A 2 -6.58 -33.59 -39.74
CA ASN A 2 -5.63 -32.51 -40.04
C ASN A 2 -4.99 -32.09 -38.71
N GLU A 3 -3.66 -32.14 -38.65
CA GLU A 3 -2.87 -31.65 -37.52
C GLU A 3 -3.08 -30.13 -37.43
N ILE A 4 -3.76 -29.67 -36.39
CA ILE A 4 -4.01 -28.23 -36.21
C ILE A 4 -2.72 -27.63 -35.68
N LYS A 5 -1.99 -26.96 -36.56
CA LYS A 5 -0.74 -26.28 -36.20
C LYS A 5 -1.05 -24.90 -35.63
N LEU A 6 -0.48 -24.60 -34.47
CA LEU A 6 -0.55 -23.28 -33.87
C LEU A 6 0.11 -22.24 -34.79
N PRO A 7 -0.42 -21.01 -34.86
CA PRO A 7 0.28 -19.91 -35.51
C PRO A 7 1.67 -19.70 -34.89
N VAL A 8 2.65 -19.30 -35.71
CA VAL A 8 4.06 -19.14 -35.28
C VAL A 8 4.19 -18.18 -34.10
N HIS A 9 3.46 -17.06 -34.10
CA HIS A 9 3.50 -16.10 -32.99
C HIS A 9 2.98 -16.72 -31.68
N ILE A 10 1.93 -17.55 -31.71
CA ILE A 10 1.45 -18.25 -30.50
C ILE A 10 2.49 -19.23 -29.97
N GLN A 11 3.16 -19.98 -30.86
CA GLN A 11 4.26 -20.86 -30.44
C GLN A 11 5.40 -20.08 -29.78
N ALA A 12 5.75 -18.92 -30.34
CA ALA A 12 6.78 -18.03 -29.78
C ALA A 12 6.41 -17.52 -28.38
N LEU A 13 5.15 -17.11 -28.19
CA LEU A 13 4.64 -16.69 -26.88
C LEU A 13 4.74 -17.83 -25.85
N LEU A 14 4.26 -19.02 -26.21
CA LEU A 14 4.24 -20.17 -25.31
C LEU A 14 5.64 -20.64 -24.93
N ALA A 15 6.57 -20.64 -25.88
CA ALA A 15 7.97 -20.94 -25.60
C ALA A 15 8.59 -19.91 -24.65
N CYS A 16 8.37 -18.61 -24.92
CA CYS A 16 8.86 -17.53 -24.07
C CYS A 16 8.29 -17.61 -22.63
N TRP A 17 7.00 -17.92 -22.50
CA TRP A 17 6.35 -18.01 -21.19
C TRP A 17 6.68 -19.29 -20.44
N LYS A 18 7.02 -20.36 -21.15
CA LYS A 18 7.62 -21.54 -20.54
C LYS A 18 9.00 -21.21 -19.95
N ASP A 19 9.87 -20.53 -20.71
CA ASP A 19 11.19 -20.11 -20.22
C ASP A 19 11.07 -19.18 -19.01
N PHE A 20 10.07 -18.30 -19.01
CA PHE A 20 9.69 -17.47 -17.88
C PHE A 20 9.27 -18.33 -16.67
N ALA A 21 8.35 -19.26 -16.83
CA ALA A 21 7.86 -20.11 -15.74
C ALA A 21 8.98 -20.97 -15.14
N ASP A 22 9.83 -21.55 -16.00
CA ASP A 22 10.97 -22.38 -15.59
C ASP A 22 12.00 -21.56 -14.80
N ARG A 23 12.24 -20.28 -15.18
CA ARG A 23 13.16 -19.38 -14.46
C ARG A 23 12.74 -19.11 -13.02
N TYR A 24 11.43 -19.03 -12.78
CA TYR A 24 10.87 -18.72 -11.46
C TYR A 24 10.13 -19.92 -10.84
N ALA A 25 10.46 -21.16 -11.23
CA ALA A 25 9.83 -22.34 -10.63
C ALA A 25 10.14 -22.45 -9.12
N ASP A 26 11.36 -22.09 -8.73
CA ASP A 26 11.87 -22.22 -7.37
C ASP A 26 11.87 -20.88 -6.61
N LEU A 27 10.70 -20.24 -6.53
CA LEU A 27 10.58 -18.98 -5.78
C LEU A 27 10.91 -19.16 -4.30
N PRO A 28 11.85 -18.37 -3.74
CA PRO A 28 12.09 -18.37 -2.30
C PRO A 28 10.81 -17.99 -1.53
N PRO A 29 10.57 -18.62 -0.37
CA PRO A 29 9.43 -18.28 0.47
C PRO A 29 9.50 -16.80 0.91
N PRO A 30 8.35 -16.17 1.18
CA PRO A 30 8.35 -14.82 1.70
C PRO A 30 8.93 -14.74 3.11
N LEU A 31 9.37 -13.55 3.51
CA LEU A 31 9.79 -13.20 4.85
C LEU A 31 8.68 -13.48 5.87
N PRO A 32 9.02 -13.94 7.09
CA PRO A 32 8.04 -14.19 8.12
C PRO A 32 7.42 -12.86 8.58
N VAL A 33 6.09 -12.78 8.54
CA VAL A 33 5.35 -11.63 9.05
C VAL A 33 5.40 -11.64 10.57
N VAL A 34 5.96 -10.57 11.15
CA VAL A 34 6.01 -10.36 12.60
C VAL A 34 4.90 -9.38 12.99
N GLU A 35 4.14 -9.72 14.02
CA GLU A 35 3.23 -8.79 14.67
C GLU A 35 4.02 -7.88 15.60
N VAL A 36 3.87 -6.57 15.40
CA VAL A 36 4.60 -5.54 16.14
C VAL A 36 3.59 -4.45 16.51
N GLU A 37 3.66 -4.01 17.77
CA GLU A 37 3.01 -2.77 18.21
C GLU A 37 4.03 -1.64 18.04
N LEU A 38 3.68 -0.66 17.22
CA LEU A 38 4.59 0.46 16.89
C LEU A 38 4.44 1.60 17.88
N HIS A 39 5.52 2.33 18.14
CA HIS A 39 5.44 3.63 18.82
C HIS A 39 5.22 4.78 17.82
N LEU A 40 4.75 5.95 18.29
CA LEU A 40 4.41 7.10 17.42
C LEU A 40 5.61 7.57 16.58
N ASP A 41 6.78 7.65 17.21
CA ASP A 41 8.03 8.08 16.57
C ASP A 41 8.48 7.10 15.47
N GLU A 42 8.25 5.79 15.69
CA GLU A 42 8.54 4.76 14.69
C GLU A 42 7.57 4.86 13.52
N LEU A 43 6.27 5.03 13.80
CA LEU A 43 5.24 5.19 12.78
C LEU A 43 5.51 6.40 11.87
N ALA A 44 5.91 7.54 12.44
CA ALA A 44 6.27 8.73 11.68
C ALA A 44 7.45 8.49 10.72
N GLY A 45 8.43 7.68 11.12
CA GLY A 45 9.55 7.27 10.26
C GLY A 45 9.17 6.29 9.16
N LEU A 46 8.13 5.46 9.38
CA LEU A 46 7.68 4.44 8.43
C LEU A 46 6.84 4.97 7.29
N LEU A 47 6.01 5.99 7.56
CA LEU A 47 5.02 6.50 6.60
C LEU A 47 5.64 6.93 5.25
N PRO A 48 6.74 7.72 5.21
CA PRO A 48 7.34 8.12 3.94
C PRO A 48 7.81 6.92 3.11
N PHE A 49 8.45 5.94 3.75
CA PHE A 49 8.87 4.72 3.07
C PHE A 49 7.67 3.94 2.56
N ALA A 50 6.63 3.73 3.38
CA ALA A 50 5.41 3.04 2.95
C ALA A 50 4.74 3.72 1.74
N GLU A 51 4.66 5.04 1.73
CA GLU A 51 4.08 5.80 0.62
C GLU A 51 4.88 5.63 -0.68
N GLU A 52 6.22 5.64 -0.61
CA GLU A 52 7.07 5.36 -1.76
C GLU A 52 6.85 3.95 -2.31
N GLN A 53 6.72 2.96 -1.41
CA GLN A 53 6.46 1.56 -1.79
C GLN A 53 5.08 1.40 -2.45
N PHE A 54 4.05 2.05 -1.91
CA PHE A 54 2.71 2.03 -2.51
C PHE A 54 2.69 2.68 -3.88
N LYS A 55 3.35 3.84 -4.02
CA LYS A 55 3.46 4.53 -5.31
C LYS A 55 4.17 3.67 -6.35
N TRP A 56 5.25 3.00 -5.94
CA TRP A 56 5.98 2.08 -6.81
C TRP A 56 5.11 0.90 -7.25
N LEU A 57 4.41 0.23 -6.33
CA LEU A 57 3.49 -0.88 -6.63
C LEU A 57 2.35 -0.46 -7.57
N GLN A 58 1.79 0.74 -7.37
CA GLN A 58 0.75 1.29 -8.25
C GLN A 58 1.27 1.58 -9.66
N ASP A 59 2.48 2.15 -9.78
CA ASP A 59 3.10 2.38 -11.09
C ASP A 59 3.44 1.05 -11.79
N TRP A 60 4.00 0.09 -11.05
CA TRP A 60 4.27 -1.25 -11.52
C TRP A 60 2.99 -1.91 -12.07
N ASN A 61 1.89 -1.90 -11.29
CA ASN A 61 0.62 -2.48 -11.70
C ASN A 61 0.06 -1.80 -12.96
N ARG A 62 0.13 -0.46 -13.02
CA ARG A 62 -0.32 0.31 -14.18
C ARG A 62 0.49 -0.04 -15.44
N ARG A 63 1.82 -0.15 -15.33
CA ARG A 63 2.68 -0.53 -16.46
C ARG A 63 2.39 -1.94 -16.96
N LEU A 64 2.18 -2.87 -16.03
CA LEU A 64 1.82 -4.25 -16.34
C LEU A 64 0.47 -4.34 -17.06
N VAL A 65 -0.58 -3.75 -16.49
CA VAL A 65 -1.93 -3.74 -17.09
C VAL A 65 -1.92 -3.06 -18.46
N ARG A 66 -1.16 -1.98 -18.61
CA ARG A 66 -1.02 -1.30 -19.91
C ARG A 66 -0.32 -2.21 -20.94
N TRP A 67 0.76 -2.87 -20.56
CA TRP A 67 1.45 -3.81 -21.45
C TRP A 67 0.51 -4.96 -21.87
N ALA A 68 -0.20 -5.55 -20.91
CA ALA A 68 -1.09 -6.68 -21.17
C ALA A 68 -2.28 -6.29 -22.07
N SER A 69 -2.96 -5.18 -21.76
CA SER A 69 -4.16 -4.74 -22.48
C SER A 69 -3.90 -4.03 -23.82
N GLN A 70 -2.67 -3.55 -24.05
CA GLN A 70 -2.29 -2.89 -25.29
C GLN A 70 -1.30 -3.74 -26.06
N SER A 71 -0.03 -3.71 -25.66
CA SER A 71 1.06 -4.30 -26.46
C SER A 71 0.90 -5.80 -26.67
N LEU A 72 0.56 -6.56 -25.63
CA LEU A 72 0.38 -8.01 -25.75
C LEU A 72 -0.90 -8.36 -26.52
N ALA A 73 -2.03 -7.74 -26.14
CA ALA A 73 -3.32 -7.97 -26.80
C ALA A 73 -3.29 -7.63 -28.30
N GLU A 74 -2.71 -6.48 -28.69
CA GLU A 74 -2.58 -6.07 -30.08
C GLU A 74 -1.77 -7.07 -30.91
N ARG A 75 -0.68 -7.63 -30.36
CA ARG A 75 0.15 -8.63 -31.05
C ARG A 75 -0.53 -9.98 -31.14
N LEU A 76 -1.32 -10.36 -30.14
CA LEU A 76 -2.10 -11.59 -30.18
C LEU A 76 -3.23 -11.54 -31.22
N ALA A 77 -3.78 -10.36 -31.47
CA ALA A 77 -4.81 -10.15 -32.49
C ALA A 77 -4.27 -10.11 -33.93
N GLN A 78 -2.94 -10.12 -34.13
CA GLN A 78 -2.28 -10.00 -35.45
C GLN A 78 -1.57 -11.32 -35.81
N PRO A 79 -2.20 -12.20 -36.61
CA PRO A 79 -1.67 -13.54 -36.88
C PRO A 79 -0.33 -13.57 -37.63
N ASP A 80 -0.05 -12.50 -38.36
CA ASP A 80 1.16 -12.24 -39.14
C ASP A 80 2.29 -11.59 -38.31
N THR A 81 2.10 -11.42 -37.00
CA THR A 81 3.16 -10.92 -36.11
C THR A 81 4.41 -11.80 -36.24
N PRO A 82 5.58 -11.21 -36.55
CA PRO A 82 6.82 -11.96 -36.62
C PRO A 82 7.18 -12.62 -35.29
N GLU A 83 7.74 -13.83 -35.34
CA GLU A 83 8.17 -14.60 -34.16
C GLU A 83 9.00 -13.77 -33.18
N GLN A 84 10.01 -13.06 -33.68
CA GLN A 84 10.89 -12.21 -32.87
C GLN A 84 10.12 -11.10 -32.16
N VAL A 85 9.18 -10.45 -32.86
CA VAL A 85 8.36 -9.35 -32.30
C VAL A 85 7.47 -9.89 -31.18
N MET A 86 6.86 -11.06 -31.38
CA MET A 86 6.06 -11.70 -30.34
C MET A 86 6.93 -12.11 -29.15
N TRP A 87 8.10 -12.69 -29.39
CA TRP A 87 9.04 -13.05 -28.32
C TRP A 87 9.42 -11.84 -27.46
N PHE A 88 9.83 -10.72 -28.07
CA PHE A 88 10.16 -9.51 -27.32
C PHE A 88 8.96 -8.95 -26.54
N THR A 89 7.75 -9.04 -27.12
CA THR A 89 6.53 -8.58 -26.45
C THR A 89 6.20 -9.46 -25.26
N ALA A 90 6.29 -10.78 -25.42
CA ALA A 90 6.01 -11.79 -24.41
C ALA A 90 7.05 -11.76 -23.27
N ALA A 91 8.33 -11.55 -23.60
CA ALA A 91 9.44 -11.52 -22.65
C ALA A 91 9.31 -10.41 -21.59
N LYS A 92 8.53 -9.37 -21.88
CA LYS A 92 8.27 -8.26 -20.95
C LYS A 92 7.66 -8.73 -19.61
N ILE A 93 6.96 -9.86 -19.59
CA ILE A 93 6.46 -10.46 -18.34
C ILE A 93 7.62 -10.80 -17.37
N GLY A 94 8.76 -11.21 -17.93
CA GLY A 94 9.99 -11.49 -17.18
C GLY A 94 10.55 -10.21 -16.54
N ASP A 95 10.54 -9.08 -17.26
CA ASP A 95 11.00 -7.80 -16.69
C ASP A 95 10.16 -7.41 -15.46
N PHE A 96 8.83 -7.59 -15.50
CA PHE A 96 7.96 -7.30 -14.35
C PHE A 96 8.24 -8.22 -13.16
N ALA A 97 8.56 -9.49 -13.42
CA ALA A 97 8.95 -10.44 -12.40
C ALA A 97 10.33 -10.13 -11.80
N ASP A 98 11.30 -9.75 -12.63
CA ASP A 98 12.63 -9.32 -12.20
C ASP A 98 12.56 -8.07 -11.32
N GLU A 99 11.69 -7.11 -11.65
CA GLU A 99 11.43 -5.95 -10.80
C GLU A 99 10.88 -6.35 -9.42
N LEU A 100 9.95 -7.32 -9.35
CA LEU A 100 9.45 -7.84 -8.07
C LEU A 100 10.55 -8.57 -7.30
N VAL A 101 11.34 -9.42 -7.95
CA VAL A 101 12.44 -10.15 -7.29
C VAL A 101 13.47 -9.19 -6.74
N TYR A 102 13.85 -8.17 -7.53
CA TYR A 102 14.75 -7.11 -7.07
C TYR A 102 14.19 -6.40 -5.84
N GLN A 103 12.90 -6.05 -5.85
CA GLN A 103 12.26 -5.41 -4.72
C GLN A 103 12.32 -6.29 -3.46
N ARG A 104 12.05 -7.59 -3.60
CA ARG A 104 12.15 -8.55 -2.49
C ARG A 104 13.56 -8.60 -1.89
N GLU A 105 14.62 -8.54 -2.72
CA GLU A 105 16.00 -8.48 -2.22
C GLU A 105 16.30 -7.18 -1.47
N VAL A 106 15.79 -6.04 -1.95
CA VAL A 106 15.91 -4.75 -1.24
C VAL A 106 15.21 -4.80 0.12
N LEU A 107 14.00 -5.38 0.19
CA LEU A 107 13.25 -5.50 1.44
C LEU A 107 13.94 -6.40 2.48
N LYS A 108 14.70 -7.41 2.06
CA LYS A 108 15.50 -8.24 2.99
C LYS A 108 16.57 -7.45 3.72
N VAL A 109 17.17 -6.44 3.07
CA VAL A 109 18.17 -5.58 3.71
C VAL A 109 17.53 -4.80 4.86
N HIS A 110 16.36 -4.20 4.61
CA HIS A 110 15.58 -3.50 5.63
C HIS A 110 15.12 -4.44 6.76
N PHE A 111 14.69 -5.65 6.41
CA PHE A 111 14.28 -6.65 7.39
C PHE A 111 15.41 -7.03 8.37
N GLN A 112 16.64 -7.14 7.89
CA GLN A 112 17.81 -7.54 8.67
C GLN A 112 18.47 -6.40 9.46
N GLY A 113 18.27 -5.14 9.05
CA GLY A 113 19.04 -3.99 9.54
C GLY A 113 18.28 -2.96 10.38
N ASP A 114 16.94 -2.95 10.38
CA ASP A 114 16.15 -1.82 10.89
C ASP A 114 15.38 -2.08 12.21
N ALA A 115 14.74 -1.02 12.72
CA ALA A 115 13.79 -1.05 13.82
C ALA A 115 12.61 -2.01 13.54
N ALA A 116 12.00 -2.57 14.60
CA ALA A 116 10.98 -3.63 14.50
C ALA A 116 9.84 -3.30 13.53
N GLY A 117 9.44 -2.02 13.44
CA GLY A 117 8.42 -1.57 12.51
C GLY A 117 8.81 -1.60 11.03
N MET A 118 10.08 -1.30 10.70
CA MET A 118 10.58 -1.39 9.34
C MET A 118 10.64 -2.85 8.90
N SER A 119 11.10 -3.75 9.77
CA SER A 119 11.09 -5.19 9.50
C SER A 119 9.65 -5.72 9.32
N ALA A 120 8.70 -5.26 10.13
CA ALA A 120 7.29 -5.65 10.02
C ALA A 120 6.65 -5.19 8.71
N LEU A 121 6.95 -3.97 8.25
CA LEU A 121 6.50 -3.44 6.96
C LEU A 121 7.18 -4.15 5.79
N ALA A 122 8.50 -4.35 5.86
CA ALA A 122 9.27 -5.03 4.83
C ALA A 122 8.79 -6.47 4.60
N ALA A 123 8.51 -7.21 5.68
CA ALA A 123 7.95 -8.57 5.57
C ALA A 123 6.59 -8.59 4.87
N ARG A 124 5.71 -7.63 5.19
CA ARG A 124 4.37 -7.54 4.58
C ARG A 124 4.43 -7.13 3.09
N LEU A 125 5.35 -6.23 2.73
CA LEU A 125 5.62 -5.87 1.33
C LEU A 125 6.22 -7.04 0.55
N ASP A 126 7.11 -7.83 1.15
CA ASP A 126 7.69 -9.01 0.52
C ASP A 126 6.63 -10.09 0.26
N VAL A 127 5.70 -10.30 1.20
CA VAL A 127 4.52 -11.16 0.99
C VAL A 127 3.70 -10.70 -0.21
N LEU A 128 3.41 -9.40 -0.31
CA LEU A 128 2.67 -8.86 -1.46
C LEU A 128 3.42 -9.09 -2.78
N CYS A 129 4.73 -8.79 -2.82
CA CYS A 129 5.55 -9.02 -4.01
C CYS A 129 5.59 -10.51 -4.39
N HIS A 130 5.69 -11.41 -3.41
CA HIS A 130 5.65 -12.85 -3.63
C HIS A 130 4.30 -13.30 -4.21
N VAL A 131 3.18 -12.80 -3.68
CA VAL A 131 1.84 -13.11 -4.20
C VAL A 131 1.68 -12.61 -5.63
N LEU A 132 2.11 -11.38 -5.93
CA LEU A 132 2.04 -10.82 -7.29
C LEU A 132 2.87 -11.65 -8.29
N LEU A 133 4.07 -12.06 -7.89
CA LEU A 133 4.95 -12.90 -8.71
C LEU A 133 4.32 -14.27 -8.99
N ARG A 134 3.68 -14.88 -7.97
CA ARG A 134 2.96 -16.15 -8.15
C ARG A 134 1.78 -16.00 -9.10
N LYS A 135 1.00 -14.93 -8.97
CA LYS A 135 -0.12 -14.67 -9.89
C LYS A 135 0.33 -14.38 -11.33
N LEU A 136 1.53 -13.83 -11.54
CA LEU A 136 2.12 -13.73 -12.89
C LEU A 136 2.45 -15.11 -13.47
N LEU A 137 2.98 -16.02 -12.66
CA LEU A 137 3.24 -17.40 -13.06
C LEU A 137 1.95 -18.15 -13.37
N ASP A 138 0.95 -18.02 -12.50
CA ASP A 138 -0.37 -18.62 -12.69
C ASP A 138 -1.02 -18.07 -13.98
N PHE A 139 -0.93 -16.76 -14.22
CA PHE A 139 -1.39 -16.16 -15.46
C PHE A 139 -0.70 -16.75 -16.70
N ALA A 140 0.63 -16.87 -16.69
CA ALA A 140 1.36 -17.46 -17.81
C ALA A 140 0.96 -18.93 -18.05
N ALA A 141 0.78 -19.70 -16.97
CA ALA A 141 0.37 -21.09 -17.01
C ALA A 141 -1.07 -21.26 -17.53
N ASP A 142 -2.02 -20.45 -17.05
CA ASP A 142 -3.43 -20.50 -17.43
C ASP A 142 -3.61 -20.21 -18.92
N ILE A 143 -2.91 -19.20 -19.42
CA ILE A 143 -2.91 -18.87 -20.85
C ILE A 143 -2.24 -19.98 -21.66
N GLY A 144 -1.14 -20.55 -21.16
CA GLY A 144 -0.49 -21.70 -21.79
C GLY A 144 -1.42 -22.89 -21.93
N ALA A 145 -2.20 -23.17 -20.89
CA ALA A 145 -3.21 -24.23 -20.89
C ALA A 145 -4.41 -23.92 -21.80
N ALA A 146 -4.78 -22.63 -21.95
CA ALA A 146 -5.86 -22.20 -22.83
C ALA A 146 -5.49 -22.20 -24.32
N MET A 147 -4.20 -22.12 -24.65
CA MET A 147 -3.69 -22.06 -26.02
C MET A 147 -3.27 -23.43 -26.60
N THR A 148 -3.97 -24.50 -26.24
CA THR A 148 -3.75 -25.82 -26.86
C THR A 148 -4.33 -25.87 -28.28
N PRO A 149 -3.77 -26.70 -29.18
CA PRO A 149 -4.33 -26.90 -30.52
C PRO A 149 -5.83 -27.26 -30.49
N GLU A 150 -6.26 -28.06 -29.51
CA GLU A 150 -7.65 -28.46 -29.32
C GLU A 150 -8.55 -27.31 -28.86
N ALA A 151 -8.09 -26.49 -27.91
CA ALA A 151 -8.83 -25.33 -27.42
C ALA A 151 -8.97 -24.26 -28.51
N LEU A 152 -7.89 -24.01 -29.26
CA LEU A 152 -7.88 -23.07 -30.39
C LEU A 152 -8.75 -23.57 -31.54
N ALA A 153 -8.79 -24.89 -31.80
CA ALA A 153 -9.67 -25.51 -32.77
C ALA A 153 -11.15 -25.46 -32.40
N ALA A 154 -11.47 -25.41 -31.10
CA ALA A 154 -12.83 -25.19 -30.63
C ALA A 154 -13.24 -23.72 -30.79
N ALA A 155 -12.33 -22.78 -30.49
CA ALA A 155 -12.57 -21.34 -30.59
C ALA A 155 -12.65 -20.81 -32.03
N THR A 156 -11.84 -21.33 -32.95
CA THR A 156 -11.79 -20.88 -34.36
C THR A 156 -12.99 -21.30 -35.22
N ARG A 157 -13.81 -22.25 -34.77
CA ARG A 157 -14.98 -22.74 -35.53
C ARG A 157 -16.10 -21.70 -35.70
N GLN A 158 -16.07 -20.59 -34.96
CA GLN A 158 -17.15 -19.61 -35.00
C GLN A 158 -16.94 -18.50 -36.04
N ASP A 159 -15.71 -17.99 -36.30
CA ASP A 159 -15.52 -16.91 -37.29
C ASP A 159 -14.12 -16.84 -37.93
N GLY A 160 -13.24 -17.85 -37.73
CA GLY A 160 -11.87 -17.85 -38.29
C GLY A 160 -10.92 -16.78 -37.73
N GLN A 161 -11.42 -15.82 -36.96
CA GLN A 161 -10.64 -14.91 -36.12
C GLN A 161 -10.56 -15.46 -34.71
N LEU A 162 -9.35 -15.41 -34.16
CA LEU A 162 -9.04 -15.91 -32.83
C LEU A 162 -9.31 -14.77 -31.84
N ALA A 163 -10.57 -14.61 -31.45
CA ALA A 163 -10.98 -13.59 -30.48
C ALA A 163 -10.58 -14.02 -29.07
N LEU A 164 -9.31 -13.80 -28.72
CA LEU A 164 -8.83 -13.99 -27.37
C LEU A 164 -8.98 -12.69 -26.59
N GLU A 165 -9.89 -12.70 -25.62
CA GLU A 165 -9.97 -11.66 -24.60
C GLU A 165 -9.27 -12.14 -23.34
N PHE A 166 -8.29 -11.35 -22.87
CA PHE A 166 -7.59 -11.63 -21.62
C PHE A 166 -7.77 -10.46 -20.68
N THR A 167 -8.16 -10.76 -19.44
CA THR A 167 -8.20 -9.77 -18.36
C THR A 167 -7.15 -10.15 -17.33
N LEU A 168 -6.15 -9.28 -17.17
CA LEU A 168 -5.12 -9.44 -16.14
C LEU A 168 -5.57 -8.68 -14.88
N SER A 169 -5.93 -9.41 -13.83
CA SER A 169 -6.20 -8.86 -12.51
C SER A 169 -5.38 -9.59 -11.46
N LEU A 170 -4.32 -8.94 -10.97
CA LEU A 170 -3.41 -9.51 -9.97
C LEU A 170 -3.79 -9.17 -8.53
N GLY A 171 -4.84 -8.37 -8.32
CA GLY A 171 -5.26 -7.94 -6.99
C GLY A 171 -4.22 -7.09 -6.24
N CYS A 172 -3.41 -6.30 -6.98
CA CYS A 172 -2.38 -5.43 -6.39
C CYS A 172 -3.02 -4.33 -5.53
N ASP A 173 -4.12 -3.75 -5.99
CA ASP A 173 -4.81 -2.66 -5.29
C ASP A 173 -5.41 -3.13 -3.96
N GLU A 174 -5.99 -4.34 -3.90
CA GLU A 174 -6.45 -4.95 -2.66
C GLU A 174 -5.30 -5.21 -1.69
N GLY A 175 -4.14 -5.67 -2.19
CA GLY A 175 -2.95 -5.87 -1.38
C GLY A 175 -2.41 -4.57 -0.79
N ILE A 176 -2.33 -3.50 -1.60
CA ILE A 176 -1.93 -2.17 -1.14
C ILE A 176 -2.92 -1.66 -0.08
N GLU A 177 -4.22 -1.84 -0.31
CA GLU A 177 -5.26 -1.38 0.61
C GLU A 177 -5.20 -2.12 1.96
N GLN A 178 -4.93 -3.43 1.96
CA GLN A 178 -4.70 -4.18 3.20
C GLN A 178 -3.49 -3.65 3.99
N LEU A 179 -2.40 -3.30 3.30
CA LEU A 179 -1.22 -2.70 3.95
C LEU A 179 -1.53 -1.30 4.51
N ARG A 180 -2.30 -0.50 3.78
CA ARG A 180 -2.76 0.81 4.25
C ARG A 180 -3.63 0.68 5.50
N GLN A 181 -4.60 -0.24 5.49
CA GLN A 181 -5.46 -0.50 6.65
C GLN A 181 -4.66 -0.97 7.87
N TRP A 182 -3.62 -1.78 7.65
CA TRP A 182 -2.70 -2.15 8.73
C TRP A 182 -1.97 -0.93 9.31
N LEU A 183 -1.41 -0.05 8.48
CA LEU A 183 -0.77 1.19 8.94
C LEU A 183 -1.74 2.12 9.68
N GLU A 184 -2.96 2.28 9.18
CA GLU A 184 -4.02 3.08 9.83
C GLU A 184 -4.42 2.49 11.19
N ALA A 185 -4.50 1.16 11.29
CA ALA A 185 -4.78 0.48 12.56
C ALA A 185 -3.66 0.72 13.58
N GLN A 186 -2.40 0.68 13.15
CA GLN A 186 -1.25 1.03 14.00
C GLN A 186 -1.33 2.49 14.46
N GLN A 187 -1.58 3.43 13.55
CA GLN A 187 -1.73 4.84 13.91
C GLN A 187 -2.86 5.09 14.91
N LYS A 188 -3.99 4.39 14.74
CA LYS A 188 -5.13 4.49 15.66
C LYS A 188 -4.82 3.90 17.03
N ALA A 189 -4.12 2.76 17.09
CA ALA A 189 -3.70 2.14 18.34
C ALA A 189 -2.78 3.06 19.14
N VAL A 190 -1.80 3.69 18.48
CA VAL A 190 -0.87 4.63 19.12
C VAL A 190 -1.59 5.89 19.61
N ASN A 191 -2.49 6.46 18.81
CA ASN A 191 -3.28 7.63 19.24
C ASN A 191 -4.14 7.34 20.47
N ILE A 192 -4.66 6.12 20.63
CA ILE A 192 -5.41 5.71 21.83
C ILE A 192 -4.45 5.57 23.03
N GLN A 193 -3.21 5.13 22.81
CA GLN A 193 -2.20 4.95 23.83
C GLN A 193 -1.66 6.29 24.37
N GLU A 194 -1.60 7.35 23.56
CA GLU A 194 -1.25 8.71 23.99
C GLU A 194 -2.32 9.37 24.88
N PHE A 195 -3.59 8.96 24.79
CA PHE A 195 -4.59 9.32 25.80
C PHE A 195 -4.39 8.43 27.03
N SER A 196 -3.43 8.81 27.87
CA SER A 196 -3.06 8.02 29.05
C SER A 196 -4.24 7.91 30.02
N ALA A 197 -4.26 6.87 30.86
CA ALA A 197 -5.20 6.77 31.97
C ALA A 197 -5.13 8.01 32.90
N ALA A 198 -4.01 8.73 32.93
CA ALA A 198 -3.87 9.97 33.67
C ALA A 198 -4.64 11.13 33.01
N ASP A 199 -4.74 11.17 31.68
CA ASP A 199 -5.54 12.17 30.97
C ASP A 199 -7.04 11.91 31.15
N TRP A 200 -7.45 10.64 31.12
CA TRP A 200 -8.82 10.26 31.46
C TRP A 200 -9.17 10.52 32.93
N LEU A 201 -8.23 10.27 33.84
CA LEU A 201 -8.41 10.57 35.26
C LEU A 201 -8.46 12.09 35.50
N PHE A 202 -7.63 12.87 34.79
CA PHE A 202 -7.68 14.33 34.83
C PHE A 202 -9.03 14.85 34.30
N VAL A 203 -9.48 14.37 33.15
CA VAL A 203 -10.80 14.71 32.58
C VAL A 203 -11.93 14.33 33.55
N ALA A 204 -11.88 13.13 34.14
CA ALA A 204 -12.88 12.68 35.10
C ALA A 204 -12.87 13.53 36.39
N VAL A 205 -11.69 13.83 36.95
CA VAL A 205 -11.55 14.69 38.14
C VAL A 205 -12.04 16.11 37.85
N VAL A 206 -11.70 16.67 36.69
CA VAL A 206 -12.16 18.00 36.28
C VAL A 206 -13.67 18.01 36.06
N LEU A 207 -14.25 17.00 35.41
CA LEU A 207 -15.70 16.89 35.20
C LEU A 207 -16.47 16.71 36.52
N ILE A 208 -16.01 15.81 37.40
CA ILE A 208 -16.62 15.58 38.72
C ILE A 208 -16.50 16.82 39.58
N GLY A 209 -15.32 17.46 39.62
CA GLY A 209 -15.08 18.70 40.36
C GLY A 209 -15.98 19.83 39.86
N THR A 210 -16.11 19.99 38.54
CA THR A 210 -16.99 20.98 37.91
C THR A 210 -18.46 20.72 38.23
N PHE A 211 -18.89 19.45 38.18
CA PHE A 211 -20.26 19.06 38.52
C PHE A 211 -20.57 19.33 39.99
N LEU A 212 -19.71 18.92 40.92
CA LEU A 212 -19.87 19.18 42.35
C LEU A 212 -19.88 20.68 42.66
N PHE A 213 -19.05 21.46 41.97
CA PHE A 213 -19.01 22.91 42.09
C PHE A 213 -20.32 23.56 41.65
N LEU A 214 -20.87 23.14 40.50
CA LEU A 214 -22.16 23.62 40.00
C LEU A 214 -23.33 23.22 40.89
N VAL A 215 -23.33 22.00 41.43
CA VAL A 215 -24.36 21.54 42.40
C VAL A 215 -24.30 22.34 43.70
N ARG A 216 -23.11 22.72 44.17
CA ARG A 216 -22.93 23.44 45.43
C ARG A 216 -23.27 24.93 45.33
N PHE A 217 -22.98 25.57 44.19
CA PHE A 217 -23.08 27.02 43.99
C PHE A 217 -24.20 27.45 43.03
N GLY A 218 -24.91 26.52 42.39
CA GLY A 218 -26.05 26.83 41.51
C GLY A 218 -25.66 27.72 40.33
N SER A 219 -26.55 28.63 39.93
CA SER A 219 -26.34 29.55 38.80
C SER A 219 -25.19 30.55 39.02
N GLU A 220 -24.84 30.85 40.27
CA GLU A 220 -23.69 31.70 40.60
C GLU A 220 -22.36 30.95 40.39
N GLY A 221 -22.35 29.63 40.53
CA GLY A 221 -21.20 28.77 40.26
C GLY A 221 -20.75 28.79 38.79
N VAL A 222 -21.68 29.00 37.86
CA VAL A 222 -21.35 29.10 36.42
C VAL A 222 -20.45 30.31 36.15
N PHE A 223 -20.69 31.43 36.83
CA PHE A 223 -19.86 32.63 36.70
C PHE A 223 -18.42 32.38 37.16
N TYR A 224 -18.24 31.78 38.33
CA TYR A 224 -16.91 31.44 38.85
C TYR A 224 -16.19 30.39 38.01
N LEU A 225 -16.92 29.44 37.42
CA LEU A 225 -16.36 28.44 36.51
C LEU A 225 -15.84 29.10 35.22
N ILE A 226 -16.61 30.02 34.64
CA ILE A 226 -16.19 30.79 33.45
C ILE A 226 -14.94 31.62 33.76
N VAL A 227 -14.91 32.29 34.92
CA VAL A 227 -13.73 33.07 35.36
C VAL A 227 -12.52 32.17 35.58
N ALA A 228 -12.70 30.98 36.17
CA ALA A 228 -11.60 30.02 36.37
C ALA A 228 -11.06 29.48 35.04
N ILE A 229 -11.92 29.14 34.09
CA ILE A 229 -11.51 28.70 32.74
C ILE A 229 -10.77 29.83 32.02
N LEU A 230 -11.25 31.08 32.10
CA LEU A 230 -10.56 32.25 31.55
C LEU A 230 -9.18 32.46 32.19
N ALA A 231 -9.06 32.29 33.51
CA ALA A 231 -7.79 32.41 34.21
C ALA A 231 -6.80 31.32 33.79
N ILE A 232 -7.24 30.07 33.64
CA ILE A 232 -6.41 28.96 33.17
C ILE A 232 -6.01 29.16 31.71
N ALA A 233 -6.94 29.56 30.84
CA ALA A 233 -6.67 29.85 29.44
C ALA A 233 -5.64 30.99 29.29
N ALA A 234 -5.76 32.06 30.09
CA ALA A 234 -4.77 33.14 30.14
C ALA A 234 -3.41 32.64 30.62
N LEU A 235 -3.36 31.80 31.67
CA LEU A 235 -2.11 31.22 32.18
C LEU A 235 -1.41 30.35 31.13
N VAL A 236 -2.16 29.47 30.46
CA VAL A 236 -1.64 28.60 29.38
C VAL A 236 -1.13 29.44 28.21
N PHE A 237 -1.86 30.50 27.84
CA PHE A 237 -1.44 31.43 26.80
C PHE A 237 -0.12 32.12 27.15
N ILE A 238 0.06 32.56 28.40
CA ILE A 238 1.30 33.16 28.90
C ILE A 238 2.48 32.18 28.82
N ILE A 239 2.27 30.93 29.23
CA ILE A 239 3.32 29.90 29.21
C ILE A 239 3.73 29.55 27.78
N ARG A 240 2.75 29.42 26.87
CA ARG A 240 3.00 28.95 25.49
C ARG A 240 3.49 30.06 24.56
N TYR A 241 3.15 31.31 24.84
CA TYR A 241 3.51 32.47 24.02
C TYR A 241 4.12 33.63 24.84
N PRO A 242 5.24 33.40 25.55
CA PRO A 242 5.81 34.40 26.47
C PRO A 242 6.25 35.69 25.74
N LEU A 243 6.69 35.58 24.49
CA LEU A 243 7.09 36.73 23.65
C LEU A 243 5.91 37.63 23.27
N LEU A 244 4.73 37.06 22.98
CA LEU A 244 3.53 37.84 22.66
C LEU A 244 3.00 38.59 23.88
N VAL A 245 3.08 37.98 25.06
CA VAL A 245 2.72 38.63 26.33
C VAL A 245 3.69 39.76 26.66
N LEU A 246 4.98 39.56 26.45
CA LEU A 246 5.99 40.61 26.65
C LEU A 246 5.75 41.80 25.71
N LEU A 247 5.43 41.53 24.44
CA LEU A 247 5.05 42.54 23.44
C LEU A 247 3.78 43.30 23.85
N ALA A 248 2.75 42.59 24.31
CA ALA A 248 1.50 43.20 24.77
C ALA A 248 1.72 44.10 26.01
N ILE A 249 2.64 43.76 26.90
CA ILE A 249 3.01 44.60 28.05
C ILE A 249 3.78 45.84 27.59
N ILE A 250 4.76 45.67 26.70
CA ILE A 250 5.56 46.80 26.17
C ILE A 250 4.69 47.79 25.39
N PHE A 251 3.78 47.31 24.54
CA PHE A 251 2.88 48.16 23.77
C PHE A 251 1.66 48.64 24.56
N GLY A 252 1.16 47.86 25.52
CA GLY A 252 0.01 48.21 26.36
C GLY A 252 0.32 49.25 27.43
N VAL A 253 1.55 49.27 27.97
CA VAL A 253 2.00 50.30 28.91
C VAL A 253 2.37 51.61 28.18
N GLY A 254 2.80 51.54 26.91
CA GLY A 254 3.21 52.72 26.14
C GLY A 254 2.08 53.57 25.54
N ILE A 255 0.82 53.09 25.54
CA ILE A 255 -0.34 53.84 25.00
C ILE A 255 -1.22 54.43 26.12
N GLY A 256 -0.93 54.07 27.38
CA GLY A 256 -1.71 54.48 28.55
C GLY A 256 -1.06 55.49 29.49
N SER A 257 0.03 56.18 29.09
CA SER A 257 0.60 57.33 29.83
C SER A 257 0.54 58.61 29.03
#